data_AF-I4B6N0-F1
#
_entry.id   AF-I4B6N0-F1
#
_cell.length_a   1.000
_cell.length_b   1.000
_cell.length_c   1.000
_cell.angle_alpha   90.00
_cell.angle_beta   90.00
_cell.angle_gamma   90.00
#
_symmetry.space_group_name_H-M   'P 1'
#
loop_
_entity.id
_entity.type
_entity.pdbx_description
1 polymer ?
#
loop_
_entity_poly.entity_id
_entity_poly.type
_entity_poly.pdbx_seq_one_letter_code
_entity_poly.pdbx_strand_id
1 'polypeptide(L)'
;MSETTLKPFNFSPEVIARMRDTQQIPVNFYNANGQVLIPRKEQASGDMINKLLQHIGSGIFYREGDEDKLGIKSGARADLEGLSDTKLLTEKRVAELSQATESLFNELKFAAFGAVHSQKMHTQVNSFITDFEQQPDMMVGVINILDTVKGTTGSDLSKQAVKRAVVAMALKSRSMKAMISKDRGRGSEAVQPLMMGGMLSQIGKTKMNLPEGEKLTPEQRSYVRKFPLLSYLMVAHEATVPFEVKRLILNQKRTLPENTPSNNYPEFRWMTATLQNLVQENDKRGKKEVAGDILRQLASLKEFVVYEEDVNILSLATDFAALTTDSEWREAKDPIMAIKHILNSSFFQYGPKVIRDFLDHISMSLSHNQKIIKSDDLLILAMTMQSGQTYFEVVKVLDVGRYQSRATVQRLGVLHMVSLNADGVRQGVFQPETFRADPRKIHINLAQDFLRRIIYVLDPIIDPELYDKISKKINSAA
;
A
#
# COMPACT_ATOMS: atom_id res chain seq x y z
N MET A 1 1.74 -40.07 27.14
CA MET A 1 2.52 -40.00 25.88
C MET A 1 1.89 -38.90 25.05
N SER A 2 2.62 -37.86 24.68
CA SER A 2 2.07 -36.72 23.95
C SER A 2 1.80 -37.11 22.50
N GLU A 3 0.52 -37.10 22.09
CA GLU A 3 0.15 -37.19 20.67
C GLU A 3 0.85 -36.06 19.93
N THR A 4 1.72 -36.43 18.99
CA THR A 4 2.50 -35.44 18.22
C THR A 4 1.64 -34.98 17.05
N THR A 5 1.01 -33.82 17.17
CA THR A 5 0.17 -33.26 16.13
C THR A 5 0.97 -33.01 14.85
N LEU A 6 0.47 -33.50 13.72
CA LEU A 6 1.06 -33.28 12.40
C LEU A 6 0.29 -32.19 11.67
N LYS A 7 0.99 -31.17 11.17
CA LYS A 7 0.42 -30.08 10.37
C LYS A 7 0.72 -30.29 8.89
N PRO A 8 -0.23 -30.00 7.98
CA PRO A 8 0.04 -30.04 6.55
C PRO A 8 1.12 -29.01 6.22
N PHE A 9 2.13 -29.43 5.49
CA PHE A 9 3.18 -28.58 4.96
C PHE A 9 2.72 -28.00 3.62
N ASN A 10 2.43 -26.70 3.61
CA ASN A 10 2.22 -25.97 2.36
C ASN A 10 3.59 -25.66 1.74
N PHE A 11 3.82 -26.18 0.54
CA PHE A 11 5.05 -25.94 -0.21
C PHE A 11 5.16 -24.46 -0.60
N SER A 12 5.79 -23.68 0.25
CA SER A 12 6.26 -22.35 -0.11
C SER A 12 7.52 -22.50 -0.98
N PRO A 13 7.55 -21.92 -2.19
CA PRO A 13 8.74 -21.91 -3.04
C PRO A 13 9.97 -21.35 -2.31
N GLU A 14 9.77 -20.42 -1.37
CA GLU A 14 10.83 -19.84 -0.55
C GLU A 14 11.49 -20.87 0.39
N VAL A 15 10.72 -21.77 1.01
CA VAL A 15 11.27 -22.81 1.90
C VAL A 15 12.10 -23.82 1.10
N ILE A 16 11.64 -24.18 -0.11
CA ILE A 16 12.37 -25.11 -0.99
C ILE A 16 13.64 -24.47 -1.55
N ALA A 17 13.58 -23.20 -1.98
CA ALA A 17 14.75 -22.45 -2.41
C ALA A 17 15.80 -22.41 -1.30
N ARG A 18 15.39 -22.09 -0.07
CA ARG A 18 16.28 -22.09 1.09
C ARG A 18 16.92 -23.45 1.35
N MET A 19 16.16 -24.56 1.26
CA MET A 19 16.74 -25.91 1.42
C MET A 19 17.76 -26.23 0.33
N ARG A 20 17.59 -25.71 -0.89
CA ARG A 20 18.58 -25.85 -1.98
C ARG A 20 19.82 -25.03 -1.71
N ASP A 21 19.66 -23.78 -1.26
CA ASP A 21 20.77 -22.88 -0.96
C ASP A 21 21.61 -23.38 0.21
N THR A 22 20.98 -23.92 1.26
CA THR A 22 21.68 -24.47 2.43
C THR A 22 22.06 -25.94 2.29
N GLN A 23 21.61 -26.60 1.22
CA GLN A 23 21.72 -28.06 1.02
C GLN A 23 21.31 -28.85 2.27
N GLN A 24 20.22 -28.44 2.93
CA GLN A 24 19.78 -29.04 4.19
C GLN A 24 18.27 -29.23 4.22
N ILE A 25 17.83 -30.42 4.64
CA ILE A 25 16.46 -30.70 5.03
C ILE A 25 16.41 -30.63 6.56
N PRO A 26 15.81 -29.59 7.15
CA PRO A 26 15.99 -29.28 8.57
C PRO A 26 15.12 -30.11 9.52
N VAL A 27 14.12 -30.83 9.00
CA VAL A 27 13.13 -31.61 9.77
C VAL A 27 12.74 -32.88 9.05
N ASN A 28 12.10 -33.81 9.77
CA ASN A 28 11.45 -34.96 9.14
C ASN A 28 10.10 -34.53 8.56
N PHE A 29 9.79 -35.03 7.38
CA PHE A 29 8.49 -34.90 6.74
C PHE A 29 7.76 -36.23 6.78
N TYR A 30 6.45 -36.16 7.02
CA TYR A 30 5.59 -37.30 7.29
C TYR A 30 4.44 -37.37 6.28
N ASN A 31 3.85 -38.56 6.11
CA ASN A 31 2.53 -38.70 5.52
C ASN A 31 1.42 -38.50 6.57
N ALA A 32 0.15 -38.52 6.15
CA ALA A 32 -1.01 -38.37 7.05
C ALA A 32 -1.08 -39.43 8.17
N ASN A 33 -0.45 -40.59 7.97
CA ASN A 33 -0.40 -41.69 8.95
C ASN A 33 0.81 -41.59 9.90
N GLY A 34 1.61 -40.51 9.81
CA GLY A 34 2.77 -40.27 10.66
C GLY A 34 4.03 -41.08 10.33
N GLN A 35 4.09 -41.70 9.15
CA GLN A 35 5.32 -42.34 8.66
C GLN A 35 6.24 -41.30 8.02
N VAL A 36 7.55 -41.38 8.28
CA VAL A 36 8.55 -40.47 7.69
C VAL A 36 8.67 -40.76 6.20
N LEU A 37 8.34 -39.79 5.36
CA LEU A 37 8.55 -39.82 3.91
C LEU A 37 9.95 -39.35 3.55
N ILE A 38 10.40 -38.25 4.18
CA ILE A 38 11.71 -37.63 3.91
C ILE A 38 12.36 -37.28 5.25
N PRO A 39 13.52 -37.85 5.59
CA PRO A 39 14.18 -37.56 6.85
C PRO A 39 14.90 -36.21 6.81
N ARG A 40 15.05 -35.61 7.99
CA ARG A 40 16.01 -34.53 8.23
C ARG A 40 17.39 -34.99 7.75
N LYS A 41 18.09 -34.15 6.98
CA LYS A 41 19.40 -34.47 6.45
C LYS A 41 20.24 -33.22 6.23
N GLU A 42 21.50 -33.29 6.66
CA GLU A 42 22.55 -32.31 6.36
C GLU A 42 23.27 -32.77 5.07
N GLN A 43 23.61 -31.83 4.19
CA GLN A 43 24.14 -32.11 2.84
C GLN A 43 23.16 -32.94 1.97
N ALA A 44 21.92 -32.49 1.91
CA ALA A 44 20.91 -33.05 1.02
C ALA A 44 21.20 -32.67 -0.44
N SER A 45 21.20 -33.67 -1.32
CA SER A 45 21.37 -33.44 -2.77
C SER A 45 20.11 -32.78 -3.37
N GLY A 46 20.28 -32.07 -4.49
CA GLY A 46 19.17 -31.43 -5.21
C GLY A 46 18.05 -32.40 -5.56
N ASP A 47 18.38 -33.63 -5.96
CA ASP A 47 17.39 -34.69 -6.24
C ASP A 47 16.58 -35.09 -5.01
N MET A 48 17.20 -35.10 -3.84
CA MET A 48 16.53 -35.44 -2.59
C MET A 48 15.56 -34.34 -2.15
N ILE A 49 15.93 -33.07 -2.37
CA ILE A 49 15.05 -31.92 -2.15
C ILE A 49 13.92 -31.92 -3.19
N ASN A 50 14.18 -32.32 -4.44
CA ASN A 50 13.14 -32.42 -5.48
C ASN A 50 12.10 -33.52 -5.20
N LYS A 51 12.42 -34.55 -4.41
CA LYS A 51 11.42 -35.53 -3.94
C LYS A 51 10.30 -34.90 -3.11
N LEU A 52 10.55 -33.78 -2.43
CA LEU A 52 9.49 -33.01 -1.74
C LEU A 52 8.39 -32.58 -2.71
N LEU A 53 8.77 -32.17 -3.93
CA LEU A 53 7.83 -31.71 -4.96
C LEU A 53 6.98 -32.85 -5.54
N GLN A 54 7.48 -34.09 -5.50
CA GLN A 54 6.72 -35.26 -5.98
C GLN A 54 5.53 -35.59 -5.08
N HIS A 55 5.52 -35.09 -3.85
CA HIS A 55 4.47 -35.34 -2.88
C HIS A 55 3.44 -34.20 -2.75
N ILE A 56 3.52 -33.15 -3.58
CA ILE A 56 2.55 -32.04 -3.62
C ILE A 56 1.10 -32.54 -3.70
N GLY A 57 0.85 -33.59 -4.48
CA GLY A 57 -0.48 -34.18 -4.64
C GLY A 57 -0.91 -35.20 -3.56
N SER A 58 0.02 -35.69 -2.73
CA SER A 58 -0.27 -36.74 -1.72
C SER A 58 -0.33 -36.23 -0.28
N GLY A 59 -0.01 -34.95 -0.07
CA GLY A 59 0.01 -34.31 1.25
C GLY A 59 1.25 -34.69 2.06
N ILE A 60 2.11 -33.70 2.33
CA ILE A 60 3.23 -33.83 3.27
C ILE A 60 2.87 -33.11 4.58
N PHE A 61 3.30 -33.68 5.69
CA PHE A 61 3.10 -33.13 7.03
C PHE A 61 4.42 -32.92 7.76
N TYR A 62 4.44 -32.00 8.71
CA TYR A 62 5.54 -31.77 9.65
C TYR A 62 5.00 -31.76 11.08
N ARG A 63 5.88 -31.91 12.08
CA ARG A 63 5.45 -31.87 13.49
C ARG A 63 5.18 -30.44 13.94
N GLU A 64 4.08 -30.24 14.65
CA GLU A 64 3.84 -29.00 15.39
C GLU A 64 4.99 -28.74 16.38
N GLY A 65 5.64 -27.58 16.26
CA GLY A 65 6.87 -27.20 16.98
C GLY A 65 8.12 -27.09 16.09
N ASP A 66 8.11 -27.66 14.87
CA ASP A 66 9.23 -27.60 13.93
C ASP A 66 9.15 -26.39 12.96
N GLU A 67 8.19 -25.48 13.16
CA GLU A 67 7.96 -24.29 12.32
C GLU A 67 9.20 -23.38 12.21
N ASP A 68 9.98 -23.24 13.29
CA ASP A 68 11.21 -22.43 13.33
C ASP A 68 12.26 -22.98 12.35
N LYS A 69 12.48 -24.29 12.40
CA LYS A 69 13.47 -24.99 11.60
C LYS A 69 13.09 -24.96 10.12
N LEU A 70 11.79 -25.05 9.84
CA LEU A 70 11.25 -24.89 8.49
C LEU A 70 11.20 -23.44 8.01
N GLY A 71 11.52 -22.45 8.86
CA GLY A 71 11.39 -21.03 8.51
C GLY A 71 9.94 -20.60 8.27
N ILE A 72 8.99 -21.38 8.77
CA ILE A 72 7.55 -21.10 8.69
C ILE A 72 7.14 -20.18 9.84
N LYS A 73 7.85 -20.21 10.98
CA LYS A 73 7.76 -19.08 11.91
C LYS A 73 8.19 -17.84 11.17
N SER A 74 7.40 -16.78 11.31
CA SER A 74 7.50 -15.43 10.74
C SER A 74 8.78 -14.67 11.16
N GLY A 75 9.95 -15.33 11.15
CA GLY A 75 11.10 -14.93 11.94
C GLY A 75 12.47 -15.23 11.35
N ALA A 76 12.61 -15.56 10.07
CA ALA A 76 13.91 -15.36 9.39
C ALA A 76 14.08 -13.87 9.09
N ARG A 77 14.18 -13.05 10.15
CA ARG A 77 14.60 -11.66 10.06
C ARG A 77 16.06 -11.69 9.66
N ALA A 78 16.38 -11.14 8.49
CA ALA A 78 17.70 -10.53 8.36
C ALA A 78 17.74 -9.43 9.42
N ASP A 79 18.66 -9.49 10.37
CA ASP A 79 18.84 -8.44 11.37
C ASP A 79 19.15 -7.13 10.64
N LEU A 80 18.12 -6.32 10.43
CA LEU A 80 18.26 -5.00 9.84
C LEU A 80 18.47 -4.02 10.98
N GLU A 81 19.71 -3.54 11.09
CA GLU A 81 20.10 -2.56 12.09
C GLU A 81 19.08 -1.41 12.16
N GLY A 82 18.60 -1.14 13.39
CA GLY A 82 17.74 0.01 13.68
C GLY A 82 16.23 -0.20 13.46
N LEU A 83 15.74 -1.44 13.43
CA LEU A 83 14.30 -1.75 13.56
C LEU A 83 13.99 -2.40 14.92
N SER A 84 12.83 -2.06 15.46
CA SER A 84 12.30 -2.60 16.72
C SER A 84 11.10 -3.50 16.44
N ASP A 85 10.95 -4.55 17.23
CA ASP A 85 9.79 -5.44 17.19
C ASP A 85 8.61 -4.94 18.01
N THR A 86 8.77 -3.80 18.67
CA THR A 86 7.72 -3.16 19.45
C THR A 86 6.51 -2.91 18.55
N LYS A 87 5.38 -3.52 18.93
CA LYS A 87 4.09 -3.23 18.33
C LYS A 87 3.70 -1.80 18.72
N LEU A 88 3.64 -0.89 17.74
CA LEU A 88 3.32 0.52 18.01
C LEU A 88 1.86 0.75 18.39
N LEU A 89 0.99 -0.22 18.12
CA LEU A 89 -0.43 -0.16 18.38
C LEU A 89 -0.87 -1.43 19.07
N THR A 90 -1.64 -1.27 20.15
CA THR A 90 -2.20 -2.40 20.87
C THR A 90 -3.46 -2.91 20.18
N GLU A 91 -3.71 -4.21 20.30
CA GLU A 91 -4.86 -4.84 19.66
C GLU A 91 -6.19 -4.24 20.12
N LYS A 92 -6.25 -3.92 21.43
CA LYS A 92 -7.39 -3.26 22.06
C LYS A 92 -7.71 -1.90 21.43
N ARG A 93 -6.71 -1.04 21.21
CA ARG A 93 -6.93 0.33 20.68
C ARG A 93 -7.45 0.32 19.25
N VAL A 94 -6.90 -0.55 18.42
CA VAL A 94 -7.37 -0.71 17.05
C VAL A 94 -8.78 -1.30 17.03
N ALA A 95 -9.09 -2.25 17.91
CA ALA A 95 -10.44 -2.80 18.05
C ALA A 95 -11.46 -1.74 18.49
N GLU A 96 -11.13 -0.89 19.48
CA GLU A 96 -11.95 0.25 19.90
C GLU A 96 -12.22 1.21 18.73
N LEU A 97 -11.17 1.56 17.97
CA LEU A 97 -11.29 2.42 16.79
C LEU A 97 -12.14 1.76 15.70
N SER A 98 -11.95 0.46 15.42
CA SER A 98 -12.75 -0.31 14.47
C SER A 98 -14.23 -0.36 14.85
N GLN A 99 -14.55 -0.65 16.10
CA GLN A 99 -15.93 -0.71 16.58
C GLN A 99 -16.61 0.67 16.49
N ALA A 100 -15.92 1.73 16.88
CA ALA A 100 -16.43 3.09 16.75
C ALA A 100 -16.68 3.48 15.29
N THR A 101 -15.78 3.09 14.38
CA THR A 101 -15.93 3.33 12.94
C THR A 101 -17.13 2.60 12.37
N GLU A 102 -17.30 1.33 12.73
CA GLU A 102 -18.43 0.51 12.29
C GLU A 102 -19.76 1.09 12.79
N SER A 103 -19.82 1.50 14.07
CA SER A 103 -21.00 2.18 14.62
C SER A 103 -21.35 3.43 13.83
N LEU A 104 -20.35 4.30 13.59
CA LEU A 104 -20.53 5.52 12.80
C LEU A 104 -21.05 5.20 11.40
N PHE A 105 -20.47 4.23 10.70
CA PHE A 105 -20.88 3.92 9.32
C PHE A 105 -22.29 3.34 9.27
N ASN A 106 -22.68 2.56 10.26
CA ASN A 106 -24.05 2.05 10.38
C ASN A 106 -25.05 3.16 10.70
N GLU A 107 -24.72 4.11 11.56
CA GLU A 107 -25.54 5.30 11.83
C GLU A 107 -25.70 6.15 10.57
N LEU A 108 -24.61 6.37 9.83
CA LEU A 108 -24.62 7.16 8.59
C LEU A 108 -25.45 6.54 7.46
N LYS A 109 -25.79 5.25 7.52
CA LYS A 109 -26.76 4.65 6.58
C LYS A 109 -28.14 5.30 6.68
N PHE A 110 -28.52 5.81 7.85
CA PHE A 110 -29.86 6.37 8.11
C PHE A 110 -29.86 7.83 8.56
N ALA A 111 -28.74 8.31 9.14
CA ALA A 111 -28.61 9.67 9.66
C ALA A 111 -27.63 10.51 8.83
N ALA A 112 -27.74 11.83 8.97
CA ALA A 112 -26.72 12.76 8.49
C ALA A 112 -25.54 12.81 9.47
N PHE A 113 -24.33 13.02 8.94
CA PHE A 113 -23.18 13.35 9.77
C PHE A 113 -23.46 14.67 10.51
N GLY A 114 -22.95 14.82 11.73
CA GLY A 114 -23.30 15.97 12.57
C GLY A 114 -22.27 16.22 13.66
N ALA A 115 -22.42 17.32 14.39
CA ALA A 115 -21.45 17.78 15.38
C ALA A 115 -21.07 16.70 16.42
N VAL A 116 -22.04 15.91 16.89
CA VAL A 116 -21.77 14.81 17.84
C VAL A 116 -20.84 13.75 17.25
N HIS A 117 -21.07 13.37 15.98
CA HIS A 117 -20.21 12.41 15.26
C HIS A 117 -18.80 12.99 15.07
N SER A 118 -18.71 14.26 14.68
CA SER A 118 -17.46 14.99 14.49
C SER A 118 -16.63 15.08 15.76
N GLN A 119 -17.25 15.50 16.88
CA GLN A 119 -16.59 15.62 18.18
C GLN A 119 -16.09 14.28 18.69
N LYS A 120 -16.92 13.22 18.63
CA LYS A 120 -16.51 11.85 19.02
C LYS A 120 -15.30 11.40 18.20
N MET A 121 -15.33 11.59 16.88
CA MET A 121 -14.21 11.22 16.02
C MET A 121 -12.95 12.01 16.37
N HIS A 122 -13.07 13.31 16.60
CA HIS A 122 -11.96 14.18 16.94
C HIS A 122 -11.29 13.75 18.26
N THR A 123 -12.08 13.40 19.28
CA THR A 123 -11.58 12.86 20.55
C THR A 123 -10.84 11.53 20.34
N GLN A 124 -11.43 10.61 19.58
CA GLN A 124 -10.84 9.29 19.30
C GLN A 124 -9.53 9.41 18.52
N VAL A 125 -9.51 10.22 17.47
CA VAL A 125 -8.32 10.50 16.66
C VAL A 125 -7.23 11.13 17.51
N ASN A 126 -7.54 12.14 18.32
CA ASN A 126 -6.54 12.80 19.16
C ASN A 126 -5.94 11.86 20.22
N SER A 127 -6.78 11.02 20.84
CA SER A 127 -6.30 10.02 21.79
C SER A 127 -5.38 9.01 21.10
N PHE A 128 -5.74 8.55 19.90
CA PHE A 128 -4.94 7.59 19.15
C PHE A 128 -3.60 8.16 18.69
N ILE A 129 -3.59 9.40 18.19
CA ILE A 129 -2.36 10.11 17.80
C ILE A 129 -1.45 10.28 19.02
N THR A 130 -2.00 10.67 20.16
CA THR A 130 -1.23 10.86 21.39
C THR A 130 -0.58 9.54 21.84
N ASP A 131 -1.34 8.45 21.84
CA ASP A 131 -0.83 7.11 22.20
C ASP A 131 0.29 6.65 21.25
N PHE A 132 0.16 6.92 19.94
CA PHE A 132 1.16 6.60 18.93
C PHE A 132 2.42 7.48 19.06
N GLU A 133 2.24 8.79 19.28
CA GLU A 133 3.33 9.76 19.37
C GLU A 133 4.19 9.61 20.64
N GLN A 134 3.62 9.04 21.69
CA GLN A 134 4.32 8.74 22.94
C GLN A 134 5.14 7.45 22.89
N GLN A 135 5.02 6.63 21.83
CA GLN A 135 5.83 5.41 21.70
C GLN A 135 7.30 5.74 21.42
N PRO A 136 8.26 5.26 22.24
CA PRO A 136 9.69 5.47 22.00
C PRO A 136 10.14 4.97 20.63
N ASP A 137 9.55 3.84 20.19
CA ASP A 137 9.89 3.15 18.96
C ASP A 137 9.12 3.64 17.74
N MET A 138 8.38 4.74 17.80
CA MET A 138 7.53 5.20 16.69
C MET A 138 8.21 5.22 15.31
N MET A 139 9.52 5.54 15.26
CA MET A 139 10.31 5.60 14.03
C MET A 139 10.81 4.24 13.53
N VAL A 140 10.87 3.24 14.40
CA VAL A 140 11.58 1.97 14.17
C VAL A 140 10.71 0.73 14.42
N GLY A 141 9.58 0.90 15.11
CA GLY A 141 8.66 -0.16 15.53
C GLY A 141 7.69 -0.59 14.45
N VAL A 142 7.02 -1.71 14.69
CA VAL A 142 6.11 -2.34 13.73
C VAL A 142 4.71 -1.76 13.86
N ILE A 143 4.10 -1.47 12.71
CA ILE A 143 2.72 -1.01 12.63
C ILE A 143 1.87 -2.27 12.40
N ASN A 144 1.43 -2.91 13.49
CA ASN A 144 0.65 -4.14 13.43
C ASN A 144 -0.83 -3.92 13.07
N ILE A 145 -1.14 -2.96 12.20
CA ILE A 145 -2.52 -2.70 11.76
C ILE A 145 -3.14 -3.98 11.17
N LEU A 146 -2.37 -4.72 10.38
CA LEU A 146 -2.91 -5.79 9.54
C LEU A 146 -3.27 -7.03 10.35
N ASP A 147 -2.41 -7.44 11.28
CA ASP A 147 -2.70 -8.56 12.19
C ASP A 147 -3.87 -8.24 13.11
N THR A 148 -3.99 -6.97 13.50
CA THR A 148 -5.00 -6.52 14.45
C THR A 148 -6.39 -6.39 13.82
N VAL A 149 -6.48 -5.99 12.54
CA VAL A 149 -7.75 -5.85 11.81
C VAL A 149 -8.21 -7.17 11.17
N LYS A 150 -7.33 -8.18 11.07
CA LYS A 150 -7.69 -9.53 10.56
C LYS A 150 -8.73 -10.25 11.43
N GLY A 151 -8.87 -9.88 12.71
CA GLY A 151 -9.81 -10.50 13.65
C GLY A 151 -11.01 -9.62 14.07
N THR A 152 -11.13 -8.39 13.56
CA THR A 152 -12.21 -7.49 14.00
C THR A 152 -13.51 -7.76 13.25
N THR A 153 -14.61 -7.88 14.00
CA THR A 153 -15.97 -7.88 13.48
C THR A 153 -16.29 -6.48 12.93
N GLY A 154 -16.55 -6.37 11.63
CA GLY A 154 -16.86 -5.11 10.97
C GLY A 154 -16.93 -5.26 9.45
N SER A 155 -17.64 -4.34 8.80
CA SER A 155 -17.74 -4.28 7.35
C SER A 155 -16.38 -4.03 6.69
N ASP A 156 -16.21 -4.43 5.43
CA ASP A 156 -14.98 -4.16 4.68
C ASP A 156 -14.67 -2.67 4.62
N LEU A 157 -15.70 -1.82 4.56
CA LEU A 157 -15.56 -0.38 4.51
C LEU A 157 -14.97 0.19 5.82
N SER A 158 -15.42 -0.29 6.99
CA SER A 158 -14.88 0.16 8.28
C SER A 158 -13.45 -0.34 8.52
N LYS A 159 -13.17 -1.61 8.15
CA LYS A 159 -11.81 -2.17 8.16
C LYS A 159 -10.85 -1.36 7.28
N GLN A 160 -11.29 -1.01 6.07
CA GLN A 160 -10.51 -0.17 5.16
C GLN A 160 -10.31 1.25 5.72
N ALA A 161 -11.32 1.84 6.37
CA ALA A 161 -11.21 3.18 6.96
C ALA A 161 -10.17 3.24 8.08
N VAL A 162 -10.18 2.27 9.01
CA VAL A 162 -9.16 2.19 10.07
C VAL A 162 -7.77 1.96 9.49
N LYS A 163 -7.61 0.98 8.58
CA LYS A 163 -6.32 0.72 7.93
C LYS A 163 -5.78 1.97 7.25
N ARG A 164 -6.62 2.66 6.47
CA ARG A 164 -6.26 3.89 5.76
C ARG A 164 -5.83 5.00 6.72
N ALA A 165 -6.63 5.26 7.76
CA ALA A 165 -6.35 6.32 8.72
C ALA A 165 -5.02 6.10 9.44
N VAL A 166 -4.74 4.88 9.89
CA VAL A 166 -3.52 4.57 10.64
C VAL A 166 -2.28 4.53 9.73
N VAL A 167 -2.38 3.97 8.52
CA VAL A 167 -1.27 4.00 7.54
C VAL A 167 -0.95 5.44 7.14
N ALA A 168 -1.97 6.25 6.88
CA ALA A 168 -1.79 7.66 6.53
C ALA A 168 -1.11 8.43 7.67
N MET A 169 -1.63 8.28 8.89
CA MET A 169 -1.06 8.86 10.11
C MET A 169 0.41 8.50 10.26
N ALA A 170 0.73 7.20 10.21
CA ALA A 170 2.09 6.75 10.40
C ALA A 170 3.05 7.25 9.31
N LEU A 171 2.61 7.25 8.04
CA LEU A 171 3.41 7.78 6.94
C LEU A 171 3.72 9.27 7.16
N LYS A 172 2.73 10.08 7.52
CA LYS A 172 2.95 11.50 7.81
C LYS A 172 3.87 11.71 9.01
N SER A 173 3.59 11.06 10.15
CA SER A 173 4.38 11.20 11.38
C SER A 173 5.85 10.83 11.15
N ARG A 174 6.13 9.74 10.42
CA ARG A 174 7.52 9.31 10.17
C ARG A 174 8.23 10.17 9.14
N SER A 175 7.54 10.59 8.06
CA SER A 175 8.12 11.49 7.07
C SER A 175 8.50 12.85 7.68
N MET A 176 7.66 13.41 8.56
CA MET A 176 7.97 14.67 9.24
C MET A 176 9.17 14.54 10.18
N LYS A 177 9.24 13.48 10.99
CA LYS A 177 10.36 13.24 11.90
C LYS A 177 11.69 12.98 11.19
N ALA A 178 11.65 12.44 9.97
CA ALA A 178 12.83 12.30 9.13
C ALA A 178 13.35 13.65 8.60
N MET A 179 12.51 14.68 8.55
CA MET A 179 12.87 15.98 7.98
C MET A 179 13.53 16.96 8.98
N ILE A 180 13.08 17.07 10.24
CA ILE A 180 13.61 18.10 11.19
C ILE A 180 13.47 17.67 12.67
N SER A 181 14.52 17.83 13.50
CA SER A 181 14.52 17.56 14.96
C SER A 181 13.90 18.66 15.83
N LYS A 182 13.73 19.88 15.29
CA LYS A 182 13.26 21.09 15.98
C LYS A 182 11.73 21.28 16.02
N ASP A 183 10.94 20.57 15.23
CA ASP A 183 9.47 20.74 15.15
C ASP A 183 8.67 19.65 15.89
N ARG A 184 9.20 19.13 17.00
CA ARG A 184 8.54 18.10 17.81
C ARG A 184 7.14 18.51 18.32
N GLY A 185 6.81 19.80 18.35
CA GLY A 185 5.54 20.32 18.86
C GLY A 185 4.39 20.44 17.85
N ARG A 186 4.61 20.27 16.54
CA ARG A 186 3.57 20.45 15.50
C ARG A 186 3.09 19.14 14.85
N GLY A 187 3.53 17.99 15.38
CA GLY A 187 3.26 16.67 14.83
C GLY A 187 1.76 16.33 14.79
N SER A 188 1.07 16.49 15.92
CA SER A 188 -0.35 16.11 16.02
C SER A 188 -1.27 16.99 15.17
N GLU A 189 -1.01 18.31 15.11
CA GLU A 189 -1.77 19.26 14.29
C GLU A 189 -1.70 18.92 12.79
N ALA A 190 -0.54 18.45 12.32
CA ALA A 190 -0.36 18.08 10.92
C ALA A 190 -0.93 16.69 10.57
N VAL A 191 -1.06 15.80 11.56
CA VAL A 191 -1.48 14.41 11.37
C VAL A 191 -2.98 14.24 11.54
N GLN A 192 -3.61 15.02 12.41
CA GLN A 192 -5.02 14.91 12.73
C GLN A 192 -5.94 15.06 11.50
N PRO A 193 -5.78 16.07 10.62
CA PRO A 193 -6.64 16.19 9.43
C PRO A 193 -6.52 14.96 8.53
N LEU A 194 -5.34 14.36 8.47
CA LEU A 194 -5.06 13.17 7.69
C LEU A 194 -5.76 11.94 8.23
N MET A 195 -5.76 11.77 9.56
CA MET A 195 -6.41 10.64 10.20
C MET A 195 -7.93 10.76 10.12
N MET A 196 -8.49 11.96 10.37
CA MET A 196 -9.92 12.23 10.16
C MET A 196 -10.31 12.04 8.68
N GLY A 197 -9.51 12.55 7.75
CA GLY A 197 -9.68 12.34 6.31
C GLY A 197 -9.64 10.86 5.96
N GLY A 198 -8.70 10.10 6.53
CA GLY A 198 -8.60 8.64 6.42
C GLY A 198 -9.89 7.93 6.86
N MET A 199 -10.49 8.34 7.97
CA MET A 199 -11.73 7.73 8.44
C MET A 199 -12.91 8.09 7.53
N LEU A 200 -13.00 9.34 7.09
CA LEU A 200 -14.17 9.89 6.41
C LEU A 200 -14.13 9.80 4.88
N SER A 201 -12.98 9.53 4.25
CA SER A 201 -12.83 9.70 2.81
C SER A 201 -13.75 8.81 1.97
N GLN A 202 -14.19 7.66 2.49
CA GLN A 202 -15.06 6.74 1.77
C GLN A 202 -16.47 6.64 2.34
N ILE A 203 -16.89 7.54 3.24
CA ILE A 203 -18.24 7.48 3.84
C ILE A 203 -19.35 7.59 2.79
N GLY A 204 -19.11 8.27 1.67
CA GLY A 204 -20.05 8.35 0.55
C GLY A 204 -20.46 6.97 0.04
N LYS A 205 -19.56 5.98 0.12
CA LYS A 205 -19.85 4.59 -0.29
C LYS A 205 -20.94 3.94 0.55
N THR A 206 -21.18 4.39 1.79
CA THR A 206 -22.29 3.89 2.64
C THR A 206 -23.67 4.21 2.05
N LYS A 207 -23.76 5.19 1.15
CA LYS A 207 -24.98 5.65 0.48
C LYS A 207 -25.03 5.27 -1.00
N MET A 208 -23.99 4.62 -1.52
CA MET A 208 -23.92 4.23 -2.93
C MET A 208 -24.40 2.80 -3.13
N ASN A 209 -25.12 2.57 -4.23
CA ASN A 209 -25.42 1.21 -4.70
C ASN A 209 -24.20 0.72 -5.49
N LEU A 210 -23.19 0.24 -4.78
CA LEU A 210 -21.94 -0.18 -5.39
C LEU A 210 -22.20 -1.42 -6.28
N PRO A 211 -21.68 -1.42 -7.52
CA PRO A 211 -21.77 -2.59 -8.39
C PRO A 211 -20.93 -3.75 -7.84
N GLU A 212 -21.46 -4.96 -7.97
CA GLU A 212 -20.79 -6.21 -7.56
C GLU A 212 -19.91 -6.77 -8.68
N GLY A 213 -18.87 -7.51 -8.31
CA GLY A 213 -18.00 -8.25 -9.23
C GLY A 213 -16.70 -7.53 -9.64
N GLU A 214 -15.81 -8.29 -10.29
CA GLU A 214 -14.44 -7.86 -10.59
C GLU A 214 -14.35 -6.94 -11.82
N LYS A 215 -15.27 -7.09 -12.79
CA LYS A 215 -15.29 -6.34 -14.05
C LYS A 215 -16.45 -5.37 -14.10
N LEU A 216 -16.17 -4.11 -13.78
CA LEU A 216 -17.13 -3.03 -13.89
C LEU A 216 -17.25 -2.55 -15.34
N THR A 217 -18.49 -2.26 -15.78
CA THR A 217 -18.71 -1.54 -17.04
C THR A 217 -18.15 -0.12 -16.95
N PRO A 218 -17.91 0.57 -18.09
CA PRO A 218 -17.49 1.97 -18.09
C PRO A 218 -18.43 2.88 -17.26
N GLU A 219 -19.74 2.66 -17.34
CA GLU A 219 -20.75 3.44 -16.60
C GLU A 219 -20.69 3.16 -15.10
N GLN A 220 -20.59 1.89 -14.70
CA GLN A 220 -20.43 1.47 -13.31
C GLN A 220 -19.15 2.05 -12.71
N ARG A 221 -18.04 2.02 -13.45
CA ARG A 221 -16.77 2.60 -13.03
C ARG A 221 -16.87 4.12 -12.88
N SER A 222 -17.51 4.80 -13.83
CA SER A 222 -17.78 6.24 -13.75
C SER A 222 -18.65 6.59 -12.54
N TYR A 223 -19.65 5.77 -12.22
CA TYR A 223 -20.48 5.91 -11.02
C TYR A 223 -19.65 5.77 -9.74
N VAL A 224 -18.86 4.70 -9.61
CA VAL A 224 -18.00 4.47 -8.43
C VAL A 224 -17.05 5.65 -8.22
N ARG A 225 -16.46 6.19 -9.29
CA ARG A 225 -15.52 7.34 -9.23
C ARG A 225 -16.13 8.64 -8.68
N LYS A 226 -17.45 8.72 -8.47
CA LYS A 226 -18.10 9.88 -7.84
C LYS A 226 -18.03 9.87 -6.31
N PHE A 227 -17.59 8.78 -5.69
CA PHE A 227 -17.55 8.65 -4.23
C PHE A 227 -16.80 9.76 -3.49
N PRO A 228 -15.72 10.38 -4.02
CA PRO A 228 -15.06 11.50 -3.33
C PRO A 228 -15.96 12.71 -3.14
N LEU A 229 -16.73 13.07 -4.18
CA LEU A 229 -17.72 14.14 -4.10
C LEU A 229 -18.82 13.79 -3.10
N LEU A 230 -19.38 12.58 -3.17
CA LEU A 230 -20.44 12.15 -2.25
C LEU A 230 -19.96 12.15 -0.79
N SER A 231 -18.74 11.68 -0.54
CA SER A 231 -18.15 11.68 0.80
C SER A 231 -17.96 13.10 1.33
N TYR A 232 -17.52 14.03 0.48
CA TYR A 232 -17.42 15.44 0.85
C TYR A 232 -18.80 16.05 1.16
N LEU A 233 -19.81 15.80 0.33
CA LEU A 233 -21.16 16.33 0.54
C LEU A 233 -21.82 15.79 1.82
N MET A 234 -21.41 14.62 2.31
CA MET A 234 -21.87 14.10 3.60
C MET A 234 -21.34 14.88 4.82
N VAL A 235 -20.26 15.67 4.66
CA VAL A 235 -19.65 16.46 5.76
C VAL A 235 -19.63 17.95 5.48
N ALA A 236 -19.99 18.39 4.27
CA ALA A 236 -19.87 19.79 3.85
C ALA A 236 -20.63 20.76 4.77
N HIS A 237 -21.82 20.36 5.24
CA HIS A 237 -22.67 21.15 6.14
C HIS A 237 -22.15 21.22 7.58
N GLU A 238 -21.23 20.35 7.98
CA GLU A 238 -20.78 20.28 9.36
C GLU A 238 -19.61 21.25 9.60
N ALA A 239 -19.87 22.31 10.38
CA ALA A 239 -18.89 23.36 10.66
C ALA A 239 -17.73 22.88 11.53
N THR A 240 -17.96 21.85 12.36
CA THR A 240 -16.91 21.29 13.23
C THR A 240 -15.90 20.41 12.49
N VAL A 241 -16.16 20.03 11.23
CA VAL A 241 -15.18 19.32 10.40
C VAL A 241 -14.23 20.36 9.78
N PRO A 242 -12.91 20.29 10.05
CA PRO A 242 -11.96 21.26 9.53
C PRO A 242 -11.94 21.31 7.99
N PHE A 243 -11.58 22.47 7.45
CA PHE A 243 -11.50 22.71 6.01
C PHE A 243 -10.54 21.72 5.32
N GLU A 244 -9.41 21.44 5.96
CA GLU A 244 -8.35 20.55 5.50
C GLU A 244 -8.85 19.11 5.37
N VAL A 245 -9.67 18.65 6.34
CA VAL A 245 -10.31 17.33 6.28
C VAL A 245 -11.26 17.23 5.10
N LYS A 246 -12.12 18.24 4.91
CA LYS A 246 -13.05 18.31 3.77
C LYS A 246 -12.31 18.32 2.44
N ARG A 247 -11.21 19.08 2.35
CA ARG A 247 -10.33 19.15 1.18
C ARG A 247 -9.71 17.79 0.86
N LEU A 248 -9.24 17.08 1.87
CA LEU A 248 -8.68 15.73 1.73
C LEU A 248 -9.73 14.73 1.23
N ILE A 249 -10.94 14.75 1.79
CA ILE A 249 -12.04 13.86 1.36
C ILE A 249 -12.39 14.11 -0.11
N LEU A 250 -12.53 15.37 -0.51
CA LEU A 250 -12.87 15.76 -1.88
C LEU A 250 -11.78 15.38 -2.89
N ASN A 251 -10.50 15.56 -2.50
CA ASN A 251 -9.35 15.40 -3.40
C ASN A 251 -8.60 14.08 -3.25
N GLN A 252 -9.04 13.14 -2.42
CA GLN A 252 -8.34 11.88 -2.08
C GLN A 252 -7.86 11.01 -3.26
N LYS A 253 -8.29 11.27 -4.49
CA LYS A 253 -7.87 10.57 -5.71
C LYS A 253 -7.31 11.52 -6.78
N ARG A 254 -6.90 12.73 -6.40
CA ARG A 254 -6.33 13.79 -7.25
C ARG A 254 -4.90 14.09 -6.81
N THR A 255 -4.01 13.14 -7.03
CA THR A 255 -2.66 13.07 -6.45
C THR A 255 -1.59 13.73 -7.31
N LEU A 256 -1.84 13.87 -8.61
CA LEU A 256 -0.92 14.45 -9.57
C LEU A 256 -1.45 15.79 -10.12
N PRO A 257 -0.59 16.69 -10.63
CA PRO A 257 -1.05 17.92 -11.26
C PRO A 257 -1.95 17.66 -12.47
N GLU A 258 -2.95 18.50 -12.69
CA GLU A 258 -3.92 18.34 -13.79
C GLU A 258 -3.29 18.28 -15.19
N ASN A 259 -2.18 18.99 -15.39
CA ASN A 259 -1.48 19.01 -16.68
C ASN A 259 -0.59 17.79 -16.91
N THR A 260 -0.57 16.82 -16.00
CA THR A 260 0.21 15.59 -16.14
C THR A 260 -0.70 14.42 -16.50
N PRO A 261 -0.23 13.46 -17.33
CA PRO A 261 -0.92 12.20 -17.51
C PRO A 261 -1.11 11.52 -16.14
N SER A 262 -2.36 11.32 -15.73
CA SER A 262 -2.69 10.78 -14.42
C SER A 262 -4.00 9.99 -14.43
N ASN A 263 -4.22 9.27 -13.35
CA ASN A 263 -5.46 8.55 -13.03
C ASN A 263 -6.33 9.31 -12.02
N ASN A 264 -6.22 10.65 -12.02
CA ASN A 264 -6.98 11.49 -11.11
C ASN A 264 -8.50 11.30 -11.33
N TYR A 265 -9.25 11.17 -10.25
CA TYR A 265 -10.71 11.22 -10.30
C TYR A 265 -11.35 11.82 -9.03
N PRO A 266 -12.55 12.41 -9.12
CA PRO A 266 -13.27 12.74 -10.36
C PRO A 266 -12.49 13.72 -11.25
N GLU A 267 -12.82 13.75 -12.54
CA GLU A 267 -12.19 14.69 -13.48
C GLU A 267 -12.40 16.14 -13.02
N PHE A 268 -11.35 16.96 -13.11
CA PHE A 268 -11.36 18.32 -12.58
C PHE A 268 -12.47 19.20 -13.16
N ARG A 269 -12.65 19.14 -14.49
CA ARG A 269 -13.68 19.92 -15.19
C ARG A 269 -15.08 19.53 -14.72
N TRP A 270 -15.36 18.23 -14.66
CA TRP A 270 -16.63 17.71 -14.17
C TRP A 270 -16.88 18.10 -12.71
N MET A 271 -15.88 17.93 -11.85
CA MET A 271 -15.99 18.25 -10.42
C MET A 271 -16.24 19.75 -10.21
N THR A 272 -15.50 20.61 -10.90
CA THR A 272 -15.63 22.07 -10.81
C THR A 272 -17.02 22.52 -11.25
N ALA A 273 -17.49 22.06 -12.42
CA ALA A 273 -18.83 22.39 -12.91
C ALA A 273 -19.94 21.89 -11.97
N THR A 274 -19.79 20.67 -11.44
CA THR A 274 -20.75 20.09 -10.50
C THR A 274 -20.81 20.90 -9.20
N LEU A 275 -19.66 21.24 -8.62
CA LEU A 275 -19.59 22.07 -7.41
C LEU A 275 -20.18 23.47 -7.64
N GLN A 276 -19.91 24.10 -8.80
CA GLN A 276 -20.51 25.40 -9.14
C GLN A 276 -22.03 25.36 -9.20
N ASN A 277 -22.59 24.31 -9.80
CA ASN A 277 -24.05 24.11 -9.83
C ASN A 277 -24.59 23.91 -8.41
N LEU A 278 -23.92 23.09 -7.59
CA LEU A 278 -24.31 22.85 -6.20
C LEU A 278 -24.28 24.11 -5.34
N VAL A 279 -23.35 25.04 -5.57
CA VAL A 279 -23.36 26.36 -4.91
C VAL A 279 -24.66 27.10 -5.21
N GLN A 280 -25.01 27.23 -6.48
CA GLN A 280 -26.21 27.95 -6.91
C GLN A 280 -27.49 27.30 -6.37
N GLU A 281 -27.56 25.97 -6.37
CA GLU A 281 -28.71 25.23 -5.85
C GLU A 281 -28.84 25.37 -4.32
N ASN A 282 -27.74 25.27 -3.58
CA ASN A 282 -27.76 25.41 -2.12
C ASN A 282 -28.10 26.84 -1.69
N ASP A 283 -27.60 27.85 -2.41
CA ASP A 283 -27.92 29.25 -2.14
C ASP A 283 -29.41 29.53 -2.38
N LYS A 284 -29.98 29.05 -3.50
CA LYS A 284 -31.43 29.11 -3.77
C LYS A 284 -32.28 28.43 -2.70
N ARG A 285 -31.76 27.37 -2.07
CA ARG A 285 -32.42 26.64 -0.98
C ARG A 285 -32.18 27.25 0.41
N GLY A 286 -31.51 28.40 0.50
CA GLY A 286 -31.18 29.05 1.76
C GLY A 286 -30.07 28.37 2.57
N LYS A 287 -29.38 27.38 2.02
CA LYS A 287 -28.28 26.64 2.67
C LYS A 287 -26.95 27.36 2.49
N LYS A 288 -26.87 28.58 3.01
CA LYS A 288 -25.71 29.48 2.82
C LYS A 288 -24.39 28.91 3.33
N GLU A 289 -24.41 28.17 4.44
CA GLU A 289 -23.21 27.56 5.01
C GLU A 289 -22.60 26.52 4.07
N VAL A 290 -23.42 25.65 3.49
CA VAL A 290 -22.99 24.64 2.51
C VAL A 290 -22.48 25.30 1.24
N ALA A 291 -23.22 26.30 0.72
CA ALA A 291 -22.80 27.05 -0.46
C ALA A 291 -21.45 27.75 -0.23
N GLY A 292 -21.26 28.35 0.95
CA GLY A 292 -20.01 28.99 1.35
C GLY A 292 -18.83 28.02 1.47
N ASP A 293 -19.04 26.85 2.07
CA ASP A 293 -18.01 25.81 2.15
C ASP A 293 -17.57 25.33 0.76
N ILE A 294 -18.54 25.05 -0.13
CA ILE A 294 -18.25 24.62 -1.51
C ILE A 294 -17.48 25.71 -2.27
N LEU A 295 -17.87 26.98 -2.12
CA LEU A 295 -17.14 28.10 -2.72
C LEU A 295 -15.69 28.17 -2.24
N ARG A 296 -15.44 27.94 -0.95
CA ARG A 296 -14.08 27.92 -0.38
C ARG A 296 -13.26 26.75 -0.92
N GLN A 297 -13.86 25.56 -1.06
CA GLN A 297 -13.21 24.40 -1.68
C GLN A 297 -12.88 24.67 -3.16
N LEU A 298 -13.81 25.28 -3.91
CA LEU A 298 -13.61 25.68 -5.31
C LEU A 298 -12.47 26.68 -5.48
N ALA A 299 -12.31 27.63 -4.56
CA ALA A 299 -11.19 28.57 -4.58
C ALA A 299 -9.86 27.82 -4.37
N SER A 300 -9.80 26.93 -3.39
CA SER A 300 -8.61 26.14 -3.10
C SER A 300 -8.23 25.14 -4.21
N LEU A 301 -9.21 24.63 -4.95
CA LEU A 301 -8.99 23.77 -6.12
C LEU A 301 -8.25 24.49 -7.26
N LYS A 302 -8.35 25.82 -7.33
CA LYS A 302 -7.68 26.64 -8.34
C LYS A 302 -6.25 27.01 -7.93
N GLU A 303 -5.96 27.00 -6.63
CA GLU A 303 -4.61 27.25 -6.13
C GLU A 303 -3.73 26.03 -6.42
N PHE A 304 -2.71 26.27 -7.26
CA PHE A 304 -1.75 25.26 -7.64
C PHE A 304 -0.84 24.93 -6.45
N VAL A 305 -1.16 23.89 -5.70
CA VAL A 305 -0.23 23.31 -4.72
C VAL A 305 0.56 22.21 -5.42
N VAL A 306 1.83 22.48 -5.69
CA VAL A 306 2.78 21.50 -6.24
C VAL A 306 2.86 20.31 -5.29
N TYR A 307 2.23 19.21 -5.68
CA TYR A 307 2.05 17.99 -4.89
C TYR A 307 1.41 18.24 -3.52
N GLU A 308 0.09 18.05 -3.43
CA GLU A 308 -0.56 17.90 -2.13
C GLU A 308 -0.11 16.59 -1.49
N GLU A 309 0.93 16.69 -0.65
CA GLU A 309 1.52 15.55 0.07
C GLU A 309 0.45 14.76 0.81
N ASP A 310 -0.45 15.45 1.49
CA ASP A 310 -1.48 14.83 2.32
C ASP A 310 -2.52 14.05 1.50
N VAL A 311 -2.91 14.58 0.33
CA VAL A 311 -3.75 13.86 -0.64
C VAL A 311 -3.03 12.61 -1.18
N ASN A 312 -1.74 12.74 -1.45
CA ASN A 312 -0.90 11.63 -1.91
C ASN A 312 -0.80 10.52 -0.86
N ILE A 313 -0.56 10.89 0.41
CA ILE A 313 -0.51 9.94 1.53
C ILE A 313 -1.87 9.26 1.70
N LEU A 314 -2.96 10.02 1.71
CA LEU A 314 -4.30 9.49 1.87
C LEU A 314 -4.68 8.53 0.73
N SER A 315 -4.37 8.89 -0.52
CA SER A 315 -4.63 8.05 -1.69
C SER A 315 -3.87 6.74 -1.64
N LEU A 316 -2.58 6.78 -1.26
CA LEU A 316 -1.74 5.59 -1.14
C LEU A 316 -2.23 4.68 -0.01
N ALA A 317 -2.51 5.26 1.16
CA ALA A 317 -3.06 4.53 2.29
C ALA A 317 -4.43 3.92 1.96
N THR A 318 -5.21 4.57 1.10
CA THR A 318 -6.48 4.03 0.59
C THR A 318 -6.27 2.76 -0.20
N ASP A 319 -5.34 2.77 -1.16
CA ASP A 319 -5.12 1.61 -2.03
C ASP A 319 -4.45 0.47 -1.27
N PHE A 320 -3.55 0.78 -0.33
CA PHE A 320 -3.01 -0.22 0.59
C PHE A 320 -4.10 -0.88 1.44
N ALA A 321 -4.98 -0.07 2.05
CA ALA A 321 -6.09 -0.58 2.85
C ALA A 321 -7.05 -1.44 2.02
N ALA A 322 -7.35 -1.03 0.79
CA ALA A 322 -8.18 -1.81 -0.12
C ALA A 322 -7.52 -3.15 -0.47
N LEU A 323 -6.27 -3.13 -0.96
CA LEU A 323 -5.54 -4.34 -1.38
C LEU A 323 -5.37 -5.36 -0.24
N THR A 324 -5.18 -4.89 0.99
CA THR A 324 -4.96 -5.73 2.18
C THR A 324 -6.22 -6.04 2.98
N THR A 325 -7.40 -5.69 2.47
CA THR A 325 -8.69 -6.09 3.05
C THR A 325 -9.40 -7.02 2.10
N ASP A 326 -10.02 -8.06 2.65
CA ASP A 326 -10.89 -8.95 1.90
C ASP A 326 -12.06 -8.14 1.33
N SER A 327 -12.61 -8.66 0.25
CA SER A 327 -13.83 -8.18 -0.38
C SER A 327 -14.56 -9.36 -0.97
N GLU A 328 -15.85 -9.22 -1.21
CA GLU A 328 -16.70 -10.30 -1.71
C GLU A 328 -16.17 -10.98 -2.99
N TRP A 329 -15.40 -10.26 -3.82
CA TRP A 329 -14.86 -10.75 -5.09
C TRP A 329 -13.33 -10.89 -5.12
N ARG A 330 -12.63 -10.62 -4.01
CA ARG A 330 -11.16 -10.70 -3.98
C ARG A 330 -10.62 -10.86 -2.56
N GLU A 331 -9.75 -11.84 -2.38
CA GLU A 331 -8.98 -12.03 -1.16
C GLU A 331 -7.97 -10.90 -0.90
N ALA A 332 -7.75 -10.62 0.38
CA ALA A 332 -6.71 -9.72 0.84
C ALA A 332 -5.34 -10.19 0.36
N LYS A 333 -4.60 -9.28 -0.27
CA LYS A 333 -3.21 -9.56 -0.64
C LYS A 333 -2.33 -9.53 0.60
N ASP A 334 -1.27 -10.34 0.54
CA ASP A 334 -0.13 -10.18 1.44
C ASP A 334 0.40 -8.73 1.36
N PRO A 335 0.85 -8.13 2.48
CA PRO A 335 1.29 -6.74 2.49
C PRO A 335 2.44 -6.46 1.52
N ILE A 336 3.39 -7.38 1.34
CA ILE A 336 4.50 -7.23 0.38
C ILE A 336 3.95 -7.13 -1.04
N MET A 337 3.00 -8.01 -1.37
CA MET A 337 2.36 -7.99 -2.69
C MET A 337 1.55 -6.71 -2.90
N ALA A 338 0.80 -6.26 -1.89
CA ALA A 338 0.07 -5.00 -1.95
C ALA A 338 1.00 -3.79 -2.20
N ILE A 339 2.14 -3.73 -1.51
CA ILE A 339 3.15 -2.67 -1.69
C ILE A 339 3.73 -2.73 -3.10
N LYS A 340 4.10 -3.91 -3.61
CA LYS A 340 4.61 -4.06 -4.98
C LYS A 340 3.57 -3.65 -6.04
N HIS A 341 2.29 -3.99 -5.86
CA HIS A 341 1.22 -3.50 -6.74
C HIS A 341 1.08 -1.96 -6.70
N ILE A 342 1.20 -1.33 -5.53
CA ILE A 342 1.21 0.14 -5.41
C ILE A 342 2.40 0.74 -6.15
N LEU A 343 3.60 0.16 -6.02
CA LEU A 343 4.76 0.61 -6.79
C LEU A 343 4.50 0.51 -8.28
N ASN A 344 4.02 -0.64 -8.76
CA ASN A 344 3.81 -0.91 -10.18
C ASN A 344 2.73 -0.02 -10.83
N SER A 345 1.82 0.56 -10.03
CA SER A 345 0.80 1.52 -10.47
C SER A 345 1.21 2.98 -10.25
N SER A 346 2.37 3.23 -9.64
CA SER A 346 2.72 4.54 -9.10
C SER A 346 2.91 5.63 -10.15
N PHE A 347 3.35 5.27 -11.35
CA PHE A 347 3.75 6.23 -12.38
C PHE A 347 2.64 7.22 -12.77
N PHE A 348 1.37 6.76 -12.81
CA PHE A 348 0.21 7.59 -13.14
C PHE A 348 -0.67 7.93 -11.92
N GLN A 349 -0.25 7.54 -10.72
CA GLN A 349 -1.11 7.54 -9.53
C GLN A 349 -0.53 8.32 -8.35
N TYR A 350 0.79 8.48 -8.21
CA TYR A 350 1.38 9.08 -7.01
C TYR A 350 2.55 10.01 -7.33
N GLY A 351 2.71 11.03 -6.50
CA GLY A 351 3.89 11.88 -6.50
C GLY A 351 5.16 11.09 -6.12
N PRO A 352 6.32 11.38 -6.72
CA PRO A 352 7.55 10.61 -6.45
C PRO A 352 7.98 10.62 -4.99
N LYS A 353 7.78 11.75 -4.29
CA LYS A 353 8.12 11.91 -2.87
C LYS A 353 7.36 10.91 -2.00
N VAL A 354 6.04 10.76 -2.19
CA VAL A 354 5.25 9.89 -1.30
C VAL A 354 5.62 8.42 -1.45
N ILE A 355 5.97 7.98 -2.66
CA ILE A 355 6.41 6.60 -2.90
C ILE A 355 7.76 6.33 -2.25
N ARG A 356 8.68 7.27 -2.37
CA ARG A 356 9.98 7.20 -1.71
C ARG A 356 9.82 7.08 -0.20
N ASP A 357 9.05 8.00 0.38
CA ASP A 357 8.84 8.05 1.82
C ASP A 357 8.08 6.79 2.30
N PHE A 358 7.14 6.28 1.50
CA PHE A 358 6.44 5.02 1.78
C PHE A 358 7.40 3.83 1.82
N LEU A 359 8.27 3.69 0.81
CA LEU A 359 9.30 2.64 0.76
C LEU A 359 10.27 2.72 1.94
N ASP A 360 10.73 3.92 2.26
CA ASP A 360 11.82 4.17 3.20
C ASP A 360 11.37 4.17 4.67
N HIS A 361 10.11 4.50 4.96
CA HIS A 361 9.68 4.75 6.34
C HIS A 361 8.54 3.86 6.83
N ILE A 362 7.77 3.25 5.93
CA ILE A 362 6.54 2.55 6.31
C ILE A 362 6.48 1.12 5.77
N SER A 363 6.93 0.91 4.53
CA SER A 363 6.70 -0.34 3.80
C SER A 363 7.12 -1.59 4.61
N MET A 364 8.32 -1.56 5.20
CA MET A 364 8.85 -2.64 6.04
C MET A 364 8.00 -2.89 7.29
N SER A 365 7.53 -1.83 7.95
CA SER A 365 6.71 -1.95 9.16
C SER A 365 5.31 -2.48 8.87
N LEU A 366 4.86 -2.44 7.61
CA LEU A 366 3.62 -3.05 7.15
C LEU A 366 3.82 -4.49 6.66
N SER A 367 5.05 -4.91 6.39
CA SER A 367 5.42 -6.23 5.87
C SER A 367 6.21 -7.07 6.86
N HIS A 368 5.88 -7.00 8.15
CA HIS A 368 6.57 -7.76 9.22
C HIS A 368 8.10 -7.57 9.21
N ASN A 369 8.55 -6.33 8.98
CA ASN A 369 9.96 -5.93 8.87
C ASN A 369 10.72 -6.59 7.70
N GLN A 370 10.01 -7.16 6.73
CA GLN A 370 10.63 -7.70 5.52
C GLN A 370 10.88 -6.59 4.50
N LYS A 371 12.06 -6.63 3.87
CA LYS A 371 12.34 -5.81 2.70
C LYS A 371 11.41 -6.19 1.55
N ILE A 372 10.86 -5.16 0.93
CA ILE A 372 10.06 -5.20 -0.30
C ILE A 372 10.96 -5.39 -1.51
N ILE A 373 12.12 -4.70 -1.50
CA ILE A 373 13.17 -4.76 -2.51
C ILE A 373 14.39 -5.43 -1.87
N LYS A 374 14.87 -6.50 -2.49
CA LYS A 374 15.99 -7.32 -2.02
C LYS A 374 17.15 -7.25 -3.02
N SER A 375 18.33 -7.69 -2.60
CA SER A 375 19.44 -7.92 -3.52
C SER A 375 19.02 -8.92 -4.60
N ASP A 376 19.55 -8.72 -5.80
CA ASP A 376 19.22 -9.45 -7.03
C ASP A 376 17.83 -9.20 -7.63
N ASP A 377 16.95 -8.44 -6.96
CA ASP A 377 15.66 -8.04 -7.55
C ASP A 377 15.88 -7.22 -8.82
N LEU A 378 14.95 -7.38 -9.78
CA LEU A 378 14.88 -6.56 -10.99
C LEU A 378 13.88 -5.42 -10.78
N LEU A 379 14.30 -4.19 -11.11
CA LEU A 379 13.47 -2.99 -11.00
C LEU A 379 13.40 -2.27 -12.34
N ILE A 380 12.33 -1.49 -12.55
CA ILE A 380 12.33 -0.43 -13.55
C ILE A 380 12.40 0.93 -12.86
N LEU A 381 13.38 1.71 -13.29
CA LEU A 381 13.54 3.10 -12.92
C LEU A 381 12.97 4.00 -14.02
N ALA A 382 12.28 5.06 -13.63
CA ALA A 382 11.92 6.14 -14.53
C ALA A 382 12.90 7.31 -14.34
N MET A 383 13.36 7.87 -15.45
CA MET A 383 14.16 9.10 -15.49
C MET A 383 13.50 10.08 -16.46
N THR A 384 12.94 11.16 -15.92
CA THR A 384 12.32 12.22 -16.72
C THR A 384 13.36 13.31 -17.01
N MET A 385 13.66 13.52 -18.28
CA MET A 385 14.57 14.57 -18.73
C MET A 385 13.90 15.94 -18.68
N GLN A 386 14.69 17.01 -18.72
CA GLN A 386 14.19 18.39 -18.84
C GLN A 386 13.33 18.62 -20.08
N SER A 387 13.54 17.83 -21.15
CA SER A 387 12.70 17.84 -22.35
C SER A 387 11.29 17.28 -22.14
N GLY A 388 10.98 16.75 -20.96
CA GLY A 388 9.73 16.05 -20.65
C GLY A 388 9.71 14.58 -21.10
N GLN A 389 10.69 14.15 -21.88
CA GLN A 389 10.82 12.74 -22.27
C GLN A 389 11.23 11.89 -21.08
N THR A 390 10.53 10.78 -20.87
CA THR A 390 10.83 9.82 -19.81
C THR A 390 11.45 8.56 -20.39
N TYR A 391 12.56 8.14 -19.79
CA TYR A 391 13.27 6.91 -20.11
C TYR A 391 13.04 5.88 -19.01
N PHE A 392 12.96 4.60 -19.40
CA PHE A 392 12.80 3.50 -18.46
C PHE A 392 14.02 2.60 -18.52
N GLU A 393 14.65 2.41 -17.36
CA GLU A 393 15.86 1.62 -17.21
C GLU A 393 15.55 0.36 -16.40
N VAL A 394 15.91 -0.80 -16.95
CA VAL A 394 15.87 -2.06 -16.19
C VAL A 394 17.18 -2.17 -15.43
N VAL A 395 17.08 -2.36 -14.12
CA VAL A 395 18.24 -2.46 -13.23
C VAL A 395 18.14 -3.69 -12.35
N LYS A 396 19.30 -4.21 -11.94
CA LYS A 396 19.43 -5.25 -10.92
C LYS A 396 19.89 -4.62 -9.62
N VAL A 397 19.26 -4.97 -8.50
CA VAL A 397 19.68 -4.52 -7.18
C VAL A 397 20.96 -5.25 -6.77
N LEU A 398 22.01 -4.50 -6.45
CA LEU A 398 23.26 -5.06 -5.93
C LEU A 398 23.24 -5.10 -4.40
N ASP A 399 22.90 -3.96 -3.80
CA ASP A 399 22.81 -3.81 -2.36
C ASP A 399 21.68 -2.85 -1.99
N VAL A 400 21.04 -3.13 -0.86
CA VAL A 400 19.90 -2.36 -0.36
C VAL A 400 19.90 -2.37 1.16
N GLY A 401 19.94 -1.16 1.75
CA GLY A 401 19.84 -0.97 3.19
C GLY A 401 18.39 -0.91 3.68
N ARG A 402 18.18 -0.22 4.81
CA ARG A 402 16.85 0.09 5.35
C ARG A 402 16.05 1.01 4.42
N TYR A 403 16.70 2.01 3.83
CA TYR A 403 16.08 2.95 2.89
C TYR A 403 16.09 2.36 1.49
N GLN A 404 15.04 1.60 1.19
CA GLN A 404 14.94 0.78 -0.01
C GLN A 404 14.89 1.60 -1.30
N SER A 405 14.45 2.86 -1.24
CA SER A 405 14.47 3.74 -2.41
C SER A 405 15.89 4.17 -2.82
N ARG A 406 16.90 3.89 -1.98
CA ARG A 406 18.28 4.38 -2.11
C ARG A 406 19.28 3.25 -2.40
N ALA A 407 18.80 2.16 -2.97
CA ALA A 407 19.61 0.99 -3.29
C ALA A 407 20.77 1.32 -4.26
N THR A 408 21.84 0.53 -4.18
CA THR A 408 22.85 0.49 -5.23
C THR A 408 22.41 -0.53 -6.27
N VAL A 409 22.35 -0.10 -7.52
CA VAL A 409 21.80 -0.90 -8.63
C VAL A 409 22.77 -0.94 -9.80
N GLN A 410 22.70 -2.01 -10.59
CA GLN A 410 23.40 -2.13 -11.86
C GLN A 410 22.40 -1.99 -13.01
N ARG A 411 22.63 -1.04 -13.91
CA ARG A 411 21.82 -0.90 -15.11
C ARG A 411 22.08 -2.06 -16.07
N LEU A 412 21.01 -2.77 -16.42
CA LEU A 412 21.05 -3.88 -17.36
C LEU A 412 20.66 -3.46 -18.77
N GLY A 413 19.80 -2.43 -18.90
CA GLY A 413 19.35 -1.95 -20.19
C GLY A 413 18.26 -0.91 -20.10
N VAL A 414 17.67 -0.58 -21.24
CA VAL A 414 16.51 0.32 -21.37
C VAL A 414 15.35 -0.37 -22.02
N LEU A 415 14.15 0.08 -21.68
CA LEU A 415 12.89 -0.46 -22.16
C LEU A 415 11.95 0.68 -22.54
N HIS A 416 11.07 0.46 -23.50
CA HIS A 416 9.99 1.40 -23.79
C HIS A 416 8.72 1.00 -23.05
N MET A 417 7.96 2.01 -22.63
CA MET A 417 6.63 1.87 -22.07
C MET A 417 5.63 2.56 -22.99
N VAL A 418 4.54 1.88 -23.32
CA VAL A 418 3.39 2.47 -24.02
C VAL A 418 2.34 2.81 -22.97
N SER A 419 1.77 4.00 -23.08
CA SER A 419 0.64 4.40 -22.24
C SER A 419 -0.65 3.96 -22.90
N LEU A 420 -1.36 3.02 -22.27
CA LEU A 420 -2.71 2.64 -22.68
C LEU A 420 -3.72 3.37 -21.80
N ASN A 421 -4.83 3.79 -22.39
CA ASN A 421 -6.01 4.21 -21.63
C ASN A 421 -7.05 3.12 -21.79
N ALA A 422 -7.02 2.15 -20.88
CA ALA A 422 -8.04 1.13 -20.81
C ALA A 422 -9.10 1.61 -19.84
N ASP A 423 -10.36 1.66 -20.29
CA ASP A 423 -11.46 1.75 -19.34
C ASP A 423 -11.47 3.04 -18.48
N GLY A 424 -10.88 4.12 -19.02
CA GLY A 424 -10.70 5.40 -18.33
C GLY A 424 -9.60 5.36 -17.26
N VAL A 425 -8.75 4.35 -17.25
CA VAL A 425 -7.54 4.23 -16.43
C VAL A 425 -6.33 4.20 -17.35
N ARG A 426 -5.38 5.10 -17.11
CA ARG A 426 -4.05 5.06 -17.72
C ARG A 426 -3.20 3.98 -17.07
N GLN A 427 -2.63 3.13 -17.91
CA GLN A 427 -1.71 2.07 -17.51
C GLN A 427 -0.45 2.14 -18.37
N GLY A 428 0.69 1.90 -17.73
CA GLY A 428 1.97 1.78 -18.41
C GLY A 428 2.21 0.32 -18.78
N VAL A 429 2.29 0.02 -20.07
CA VAL A 429 2.61 -1.33 -20.55
C VAL A 429 4.02 -1.33 -21.12
N PHE A 430 4.94 -1.93 -20.37
CA PHE A 430 6.31 -2.13 -20.80
C PHE A 430 6.37 -3.10 -21.99
N GLN A 431 7.24 -2.82 -22.95
CA GLN A 431 7.33 -3.55 -24.21
C GLN A 431 8.62 -4.38 -24.23
N PRO A 432 8.61 -5.67 -23.82
CA PRO A 432 9.81 -6.49 -23.67
C PRO A 432 10.67 -6.53 -24.94
N GLU A 433 10.04 -6.51 -26.11
CA GLU A 433 10.74 -6.56 -27.39
C GLU A 433 11.61 -5.34 -27.68
N THR A 434 11.34 -4.23 -27.02
CA THR A 434 12.12 -3.00 -27.15
C THR A 434 13.32 -2.93 -26.22
N PHE A 435 13.54 -3.98 -25.41
CA PHE A 435 14.66 -4.03 -24.47
C PHE A 435 16.00 -3.95 -25.22
N ARG A 436 16.84 -2.99 -24.81
CA ARG A 436 18.21 -2.87 -25.30
C ARG A 436 19.17 -2.98 -24.12
N ALA A 437 19.97 -4.05 -24.12
CA ALA A 437 20.97 -4.29 -23.10
C ALA A 437 22.01 -3.15 -23.09
N ASP A 438 22.47 -2.76 -21.91
CA ASP A 438 23.56 -1.82 -21.74
C ASP A 438 24.86 -2.60 -21.49
N PRO A 439 25.79 -2.68 -22.46
CA PRO A 439 27.00 -3.47 -22.32
C PRO A 439 27.93 -2.92 -21.22
N ARG A 440 27.77 -1.65 -20.84
CA ARG A 440 28.59 -1.00 -19.82
C ARG A 440 28.26 -1.43 -18.41
N LYS A 441 27.07 -2.00 -18.18
CA LYS A 441 26.56 -2.47 -16.89
C LYS A 441 26.86 -1.49 -15.73
N ILE A 442 26.52 -0.22 -15.95
CA ILE A 442 26.86 0.91 -15.08
C ILE A 442 26.27 0.70 -13.68
N HIS A 443 27.08 0.93 -12.65
CA HIS A 443 26.63 0.99 -11.25
C HIS A 443 26.09 2.37 -10.94
N ILE A 444 24.91 2.40 -10.33
CA ILE A 444 24.17 3.61 -9.98
C ILE A 444 23.85 3.54 -8.49
N ASN A 445 24.25 4.57 -7.77
CA ASN A 445 23.87 4.73 -6.37
C ASN A 445 22.64 5.64 -6.28
N LEU A 446 21.46 5.06 -6.03
CA LEU A 446 20.21 5.83 -5.93
C LEU A 446 20.16 6.74 -4.69
N ALA A 447 21.05 6.56 -3.72
CA ALA A 447 21.21 7.51 -2.61
C ALA A 447 21.78 8.86 -3.07
N GLN A 448 22.52 8.88 -4.20
CA GLN A 448 23.17 10.06 -4.76
C GLN A 448 22.49 10.55 -6.05
N ASP A 449 21.61 9.75 -6.65
CA ASP A 449 20.88 10.08 -7.88
C ASP A 449 19.38 10.29 -7.62
N PHE A 450 18.98 11.57 -7.59
CA PHE A 450 17.59 11.97 -7.35
C PHE A 450 16.73 12.05 -8.62
N LEU A 451 17.32 11.88 -9.82
CA LEU A 451 16.59 11.96 -11.09
C LEU A 451 15.89 10.64 -11.41
N ARG A 452 16.46 9.53 -10.93
CA ARG A 452 15.90 8.20 -11.09
C ARG A 452 14.95 7.87 -9.94
N ARG A 453 13.76 7.39 -10.29
CA ARG A 453 12.78 6.90 -9.33
C ARG A 453 12.39 5.47 -9.64
N ILE A 454 12.28 4.65 -8.60
CA ILE A 454 11.75 3.28 -8.69
C ILE A 454 10.25 3.38 -8.96
N ILE A 455 9.79 2.78 -10.06
CA ILE A 455 8.37 2.79 -10.45
C ILE A 455 7.79 1.41 -10.70
N TYR A 456 8.61 0.36 -10.67
CA TYR A 456 8.17 -1.00 -10.89
C TYR A 456 9.15 -1.99 -10.26
N VAL A 457 8.60 -3.05 -9.66
CA VAL A 457 9.33 -4.25 -9.27
C VAL A 457 8.96 -5.35 -10.27
N LEU A 458 9.95 -5.86 -11.00
CA LEU A 458 9.78 -7.01 -11.89
C LEU A 458 9.80 -8.26 -11.03
N ASP A 459 8.61 -8.65 -10.60
CA ASP A 459 8.40 -9.79 -9.73
C ASP A 459 7.77 -10.94 -10.52
N PRO A 460 8.32 -12.16 -10.46
CA PRO A 460 7.82 -13.31 -11.22
C PRO A 460 6.41 -13.76 -10.79
N ILE A 461 5.90 -13.34 -9.64
CA ILE A 461 4.56 -13.65 -9.17
C ILE A 461 3.56 -12.59 -9.67
N ILE A 462 3.98 -11.32 -9.69
CA ILE A 462 3.09 -10.19 -10.07
C ILE A 462 2.97 -10.06 -11.58
N ASP A 463 4.08 -10.22 -12.30
CA ASP A 463 4.15 -10.06 -13.75
C ASP A 463 5.12 -11.10 -14.35
N PRO A 464 4.75 -12.41 -14.32
CA PRO A 464 5.61 -13.49 -14.78
C PRO A 464 6.04 -13.32 -16.23
N GLU A 465 5.15 -12.83 -17.08
CA GLU A 465 5.41 -12.71 -18.52
C GLU A 465 6.49 -11.64 -18.80
N LEU A 466 6.37 -10.45 -18.20
CA LEU A 466 7.38 -9.41 -18.34
C LEU A 466 8.71 -9.87 -17.74
N TYR A 467 8.67 -10.48 -16.55
CA TYR A 467 9.87 -10.99 -15.87
C TYR A 467 10.63 -11.99 -16.73
N ASP A 468 9.95 -13.02 -17.26
CA ASP A 468 10.57 -14.07 -18.06
C ASP A 468 11.17 -13.54 -19.35
N LYS A 469 10.44 -12.66 -20.06
CA LYS A 469 10.90 -12.09 -21.33
C LYS A 469 12.13 -11.21 -21.14
N ILE A 470 12.13 -10.36 -20.11
CA ILE A 470 13.26 -9.48 -19.79
C ILE A 470 14.45 -10.29 -19.31
N SER A 471 14.24 -11.25 -18.41
CA SER A 471 15.31 -12.13 -17.89
C SER A 471 16.00 -12.93 -18.99
N LYS A 472 15.23 -13.48 -19.95
CA LYS A 472 15.79 -14.17 -21.13
C LYS A 472 16.68 -13.24 -21.96
N LYS A 473 16.22 -12.00 -22.22
CA LYS A 473 17.00 -11.03 -23.01
C LYS A 473 18.28 -10.58 -22.30
N ILE A 474 18.23 -10.42 -20.97
CA ILE A 474 19.42 -10.13 -20.15
C ILE A 474 20.43 -11.27 -20.26
N ASN A 475 19.99 -12.52 -20.11
CA ASN A 475 20.85 -13.70 -20.15
C ASN A 475 21.42 -13.98 -21.54
N SER A 476 20.68 -13.68 -22.62
CA SER A 476 21.18 -13.82 -23.99
C SER A 476 22.21 -12.74 -24.40
N ALA A 477 22.26 -11.64 -23.65
CA ALA A 477 23.18 -10.53 -23.89
C ALA A 477 24.40 -10.53 -22.93
N ALA A 478 24.42 -11.46 -21.96
CA ALA A 478 25.54 -11.73 -21.06
C ALA A 478 26.46 -12.78 -21.68
#